data_AF-A0A937NAS5-F1
#
_entry.id   AF-A0A937NAS5-F1
#
_cell.length_a   1.000
_cell.length_b   1.000
_cell.length_c   1.000
_cell.angle_alpha   90.00
_cell.angle_beta   90.00
_cell.angle_gamma   90.00
#
_symmetry.space_group_name_H-M   'P 1'
#
loop_
_entity.id
_entity.type
_entity.pdbx_description
1 polymer ?
#
loop_
_entity_poly.entity_id
_entity_poly.type
_entity_poly.pdbx_seq_one_letter_code
_entity_poly.pdbx_strand_id
1 'polypeptide(L)'
;MPGIALGLTGVTNSLISGLDLSWSGAAPSGNGVYMGHSSNNTIEHVTATNRVIGVDISANSEGDSFAWSTFSDNETGLRIRGTNHRVESSSILNNTVGVQVAWGADGIAVNENHIEGNLSAGVSNSAEAWVNAENNYWGSPDGPYPIGTGDTIIGNVDAEPFLTGAPGVDTTPPGVLGVDVGEDLNSLIVQLNDDDLDDAGATQPGNYKVTAANGDADGNGDPFDDGDESEMAIDSIAYDPAADRIMLRTVDLLFTDFYRLELDGDDAISDGTPGITDLAGNFINGGDFAAVLDTTVLADPAVRAQGLIETVLDLSLSHGTENSLVAKLDGALEKLDDGNPNNDHAALGKLDAFINQVEAQRGKKISEDDADTLIAEASLIIQLLEDDLL
;
A
#
# COMPACT_ATOMS: atom_id res chain seq x y z
N MET A 1 -27.78 -17.28 -15.37
CA MET A 1 -28.20 -15.88 -15.60
C MET A 1 -27.02 -15.02 -15.22
N PRO A 2 -26.56 -14.09 -16.06
CA PRO A 2 -25.48 -13.20 -15.65
C PRO A 2 -25.94 -12.45 -14.38
N GLY A 3 -25.10 -12.47 -13.36
CA GLY A 3 -25.45 -12.00 -12.01
C GLY A 3 -25.31 -10.48 -11.86
N ILE A 4 -25.99 -9.92 -10.87
CA ILE A 4 -25.74 -8.56 -10.40
C ILE A 4 -24.91 -8.72 -9.13
N ALA A 5 -23.75 -8.07 -9.03
CA ALA A 5 -22.94 -8.12 -7.81
C ALA A 5 -23.56 -7.28 -6.70
N LEU A 6 -23.92 -6.02 -7.01
CA LEU A 6 -24.63 -5.12 -6.11
C LEU A 6 -25.88 -4.52 -6.77
N GLY A 7 -27.04 -4.78 -6.19
CA GLY A 7 -28.32 -4.22 -6.64
C GLY A 7 -28.86 -3.17 -5.65
N LEU A 8 -28.97 -1.92 -6.11
CA LEU A 8 -29.51 -0.80 -5.34
C LEU A 8 -30.85 -0.39 -5.96
N THR A 9 -31.97 -0.63 -5.26
CA THR A 9 -33.29 -0.25 -5.74
C THR A 9 -34.01 0.64 -4.72
N GLY A 10 -34.39 1.86 -5.12
CA GLY A 10 -35.03 2.82 -4.22
C GLY A 10 -34.09 3.41 -3.17
N VAL A 11 -32.78 3.34 -3.41
CA VAL A 11 -31.76 3.78 -2.44
C VAL A 11 -31.50 5.26 -2.63
N THR A 12 -31.45 6.02 -1.54
CA THR A 12 -31.19 7.46 -1.61
C THR A 12 -30.22 7.93 -0.55
N ASN A 13 -29.44 8.98 -0.83
CA ASN A 13 -28.52 9.63 0.11
C ASN A 13 -27.56 8.66 0.80
N SER A 14 -27.05 7.68 0.07
CA SER A 14 -26.18 6.63 0.60
C SER A 14 -24.77 6.73 0.04
N LEU A 15 -23.79 6.37 0.86
CA LEU A 15 -22.41 6.15 0.46
C LEU A 15 -22.15 4.65 0.28
N ILE A 16 -21.57 4.28 -0.85
CA ILE A 16 -21.05 2.95 -1.13
C ILE A 16 -19.58 3.11 -1.49
N SER A 17 -18.68 2.47 -0.75
CA SER A 17 -17.25 2.63 -0.96
C SER A 17 -16.43 1.37 -0.72
N GLY A 18 -15.29 1.25 -1.40
CA GLY A 18 -14.26 0.24 -1.13
C GLY A 18 -14.63 -1.19 -1.55
N LEU A 19 -15.49 -1.35 -2.56
CA LEU A 19 -15.98 -2.67 -2.99
C LEU A 19 -15.28 -3.13 -4.26
N ASP A 20 -14.77 -4.36 -4.24
CA ASP A 20 -14.46 -5.09 -5.46
C ASP A 20 -15.70 -5.85 -5.95
N LEU A 21 -16.23 -5.40 -7.09
CA LEU A 21 -17.40 -5.92 -7.77
C LEU A 21 -17.01 -6.60 -9.08
N SER A 22 -15.80 -7.12 -9.20
CA SER A 22 -15.26 -7.72 -10.42
C SER A 22 -15.76 -9.14 -10.68
N TRP A 23 -15.59 -9.61 -11.91
CA TRP A 23 -15.89 -10.99 -12.31
C TRP A 23 -14.63 -11.72 -12.75
N SER A 24 -14.38 -12.90 -12.18
CA SER A 24 -13.17 -13.70 -12.46
C SER A 24 -13.34 -14.74 -13.57
N GLY A 25 -14.48 -14.79 -14.25
CA GLY A 25 -14.73 -15.76 -15.30
C GLY A 25 -14.06 -15.37 -16.63
N ALA A 26 -13.97 -16.34 -17.55
CA ALA A 26 -13.22 -16.19 -18.81
C ALA A 26 -13.79 -15.14 -19.80
N ALA A 27 -14.99 -14.62 -19.59
CA ALA A 27 -15.61 -13.61 -20.44
C ALA A 27 -16.50 -12.69 -19.60
N PRO A 28 -16.73 -11.44 -20.06
CA PRO A 28 -17.56 -10.48 -19.36
C PRO A 28 -18.93 -11.03 -18.96
N SER A 29 -19.34 -10.79 -17.71
CA SER A 29 -20.61 -11.33 -17.20
C SER A 29 -21.28 -10.42 -16.18
N GLY A 30 -22.55 -10.11 -16.44
CA GLY A 30 -23.43 -9.45 -15.47
C GLY A 30 -23.12 -7.99 -15.26
N ASN A 31 -23.72 -7.44 -14.20
CA ASN A 31 -23.52 -6.05 -13.79
C ASN A 31 -22.70 -6.03 -12.50
N GLY A 32 -21.73 -5.11 -12.41
CA GLY A 32 -21.09 -4.78 -11.14
C GLY A 32 -22.12 -4.14 -10.21
N VAL A 33 -22.57 -2.93 -10.58
CA VAL A 33 -23.63 -2.20 -9.89
C VAL A 33 -24.87 -2.10 -10.79
N TYR A 34 -26.04 -2.35 -10.21
CA TYR A 34 -27.33 -2.00 -10.81
C TYR A 34 -28.08 -1.00 -9.94
N MET A 35 -28.51 0.13 -10.50
CA MET A 35 -29.22 1.19 -9.80
C MET A 35 -30.63 1.43 -10.39
N GLY A 36 -31.64 1.08 -9.61
CA GLY A 36 -33.06 1.15 -9.94
C GLY A 36 -33.82 2.19 -9.12
N HIS A 37 -34.25 3.31 -9.70
CA HIS A 37 -34.99 4.36 -8.95
C HIS A 37 -34.21 4.87 -7.73
N SER A 38 -32.91 5.05 -7.88
CA SER A 38 -32.01 5.48 -6.80
C SER A 38 -31.62 6.93 -7.01
N SER A 39 -31.38 7.69 -5.93
CA SER A 39 -31.06 9.11 -6.09
C SER A 39 -30.10 9.66 -5.06
N ASN A 40 -29.23 10.59 -5.47
CA ASN A 40 -28.27 11.28 -4.61
C ASN A 40 -27.36 10.32 -3.82
N ASN A 41 -26.93 9.22 -4.43
CA ASN A 41 -25.96 8.33 -3.82
C ASN A 41 -24.55 8.67 -4.29
N THR A 42 -23.56 8.40 -3.43
CA THR A 42 -22.14 8.46 -3.77
C THR A 42 -21.60 7.04 -3.84
N ILE A 43 -20.98 6.70 -4.96
CA ILE A 43 -20.28 5.44 -5.17
C ILE A 43 -18.82 5.79 -5.41
N GLU A 44 -17.92 5.37 -4.53
CA GLU A 44 -16.51 5.74 -4.61
C GLU A 44 -15.55 4.59 -4.29
N HIS A 45 -14.31 4.63 -4.77
CA HIS A 45 -13.32 3.56 -4.50
C HIS A 45 -13.85 2.15 -4.80
N VAL A 46 -14.67 2.02 -5.86
CA VAL A 46 -15.22 0.74 -6.29
C VAL A 46 -14.46 0.27 -7.51
N THR A 47 -14.16 -1.02 -7.56
CA THR A 47 -13.59 -1.69 -8.73
C THR A 47 -14.66 -2.57 -9.36
N ALA A 48 -14.91 -2.42 -10.65
CA ALA A 48 -15.77 -3.32 -11.42
C ALA A 48 -15.12 -3.65 -12.77
N THR A 49 -14.39 -4.77 -12.81
CA THR A 49 -13.80 -5.29 -14.04
C THR A 49 -14.47 -6.56 -14.57
N ASN A 50 -14.35 -6.78 -15.89
CA ASN A 50 -14.80 -7.97 -16.62
C ASN A 50 -16.32 -8.22 -16.49
N ARG A 51 -17.10 -7.14 -16.49
CA ARG A 51 -18.57 -7.16 -16.49
C ARG A 51 -19.13 -6.88 -17.88
N VAL A 52 -20.37 -7.31 -18.12
CA VAL A 52 -21.11 -6.80 -19.27
C VAL A 52 -21.35 -5.31 -19.07
N ILE A 53 -21.71 -4.89 -17.84
CA ILE A 53 -21.81 -3.49 -17.48
C ILE A 53 -21.14 -3.28 -16.12
N GLY A 54 -20.16 -2.40 -16.02
CA GLY A 54 -19.58 -2.02 -14.72
C GLY A 54 -20.67 -1.43 -13.81
N VAL A 55 -21.34 -0.39 -14.29
CA VAL A 55 -22.48 0.27 -13.62
C VAL A 55 -23.66 0.47 -14.58
N ASP A 56 -24.85 -0.03 -14.23
CA ASP A 56 -26.10 0.21 -14.98
C ASP A 56 -27.07 1.06 -14.17
N ILE A 57 -27.22 2.33 -14.58
CA ILE A 57 -28.18 3.27 -14.01
C ILE A 57 -29.47 3.22 -14.83
N SER A 58 -30.60 3.02 -14.16
CA SER A 58 -31.92 2.96 -14.80
C SER A 58 -32.57 4.36 -14.93
N ALA A 59 -33.53 4.50 -15.86
CA ALA A 59 -34.05 5.80 -16.30
C ALA A 59 -34.77 6.65 -15.23
N ASN A 60 -35.08 6.10 -14.06
CA ASN A 60 -35.75 6.83 -12.97
C ASN A 60 -34.79 7.17 -11.82
N SER A 61 -33.48 7.01 -12.02
CA SER A 61 -32.48 7.47 -11.07
C SER A 61 -32.12 8.94 -11.31
N GLU A 62 -31.62 9.61 -10.28
CA GLU A 62 -31.26 11.04 -10.38
C GLU A 62 -30.13 11.42 -9.41
N GLY A 63 -29.18 12.24 -9.84
CA GLY A 63 -28.26 12.90 -8.90
C GLY A 63 -27.18 12.00 -8.28
N ASP A 64 -27.00 10.77 -8.78
CA ASP A 64 -25.95 9.87 -8.29
C ASP A 64 -24.56 10.28 -8.79
N SER A 65 -23.54 10.13 -7.93
CA SER A 65 -22.14 10.47 -8.19
C SER A 65 -21.27 9.22 -8.12
N PHE A 66 -20.34 9.08 -9.07
CA PHE A 66 -19.34 8.02 -9.15
C PHE A 66 -17.96 8.65 -9.15
N ALA A 67 -17.13 8.35 -8.15
CA ALA A 67 -15.83 9.00 -8.00
C ALA A 67 -14.71 8.02 -7.62
N TRP A 68 -13.45 8.32 -7.96
CA TRP A 68 -12.27 7.54 -7.54
C TRP A 68 -12.42 6.03 -7.72
N SER A 69 -13.09 5.61 -8.79
CA SER A 69 -13.48 4.22 -9.03
C SER A 69 -12.86 3.70 -10.33
N THR A 70 -12.71 2.38 -10.43
CA THR A 70 -12.12 1.72 -11.60
C THR A 70 -13.15 0.87 -12.32
N PHE A 71 -13.40 1.20 -13.58
CA PHE A 71 -14.32 0.50 -14.48
C PHE A 71 -13.57 0.03 -15.72
N SER A 72 -13.03 -1.19 -15.67
CA SER A 72 -12.17 -1.71 -16.74
C SER A 72 -12.65 -3.01 -17.39
N ASP A 73 -12.23 -3.26 -18.63
CA ASP A 73 -12.43 -4.55 -19.33
C ASP A 73 -13.90 -5.00 -19.43
N ASN A 74 -14.83 -4.04 -19.42
CA ASN A 74 -16.25 -4.30 -19.52
C ASN A 74 -16.73 -4.17 -20.98
N GLU A 75 -17.90 -4.74 -21.32
CA GLU A 75 -18.55 -4.32 -22.57
C GLU A 75 -18.97 -2.84 -22.47
N THR A 76 -19.51 -2.41 -21.33
CA THR A 76 -19.77 -1.01 -21.04
C THR A 76 -19.27 -0.68 -19.63
N GLY A 77 -18.41 0.32 -19.49
CA GLY A 77 -17.95 0.76 -18.16
C GLY A 77 -19.13 1.26 -17.34
N LEU A 78 -19.75 2.36 -17.79
CA LEU A 78 -20.96 2.91 -17.19
C LEU A 78 -22.06 3.11 -18.23
N ARG A 79 -23.26 2.61 -17.92
CA ARG A 79 -24.48 2.89 -18.68
C ARG A 79 -25.37 3.82 -17.87
N ILE A 80 -25.54 5.04 -18.36
CA ILE A 80 -26.24 6.11 -17.66
C ILE A 80 -27.59 6.38 -18.32
N ARG A 81 -28.63 6.34 -17.49
CA ARG A 81 -30.00 6.80 -17.79
C ARG A 81 -30.49 7.60 -16.60
N GLY A 82 -31.47 8.47 -16.79
CA GLY A 82 -31.91 9.40 -15.75
C GLY A 82 -31.15 10.72 -15.83
N THR A 83 -31.23 11.55 -14.81
CA THR A 83 -30.77 12.95 -14.87
C THR A 83 -29.77 13.31 -13.79
N ASN A 84 -28.95 14.33 -14.05
CA ASN A 84 -28.06 14.95 -13.06
C ASN A 84 -26.99 14.01 -12.47
N HIS A 85 -26.57 12.97 -13.19
CA HIS A 85 -25.51 12.06 -12.73
C HIS A 85 -24.11 12.61 -13.03
N ARG A 86 -23.16 12.25 -12.16
CA ARG A 86 -21.76 12.66 -12.27
C ARG A 86 -20.82 11.47 -12.23
N VAL A 87 -19.82 11.48 -13.09
CA VAL A 87 -18.69 10.54 -13.08
C VAL A 87 -17.43 11.38 -13.03
N GLU A 88 -16.71 11.33 -11.92
CA GLU A 88 -15.59 12.23 -11.63
C GLU A 88 -14.36 11.43 -11.18
N SER A 89 -13.14 11.90 -11.46
CA SER A 89 -11.89 11.35 -10.90
C SER A 89 -11.75 9.82 -10.96
N SER A 90 -12.28 9.17 -12.00
CA SER A 90 -12.35 7.70 -12.12
C SER A 90 -11.55 7.18 -13.31
N SER A 91 -11.15 5.91 -13.24
CA SER A 91 -10.45 5.20 -14.31
C SER A 91 -11.42 4.36 -15.13
N ILE A 92 -11.55 4.68 -16.42
CA ILE A 92 -12.51 4.08 -17.36
C ILE A 92 -11.72 3.48 -18.52
N LEU A 93 -11.27 2.24 -18.35
CA LEU A 93 -10.18 1.68 -19.14
C LEU A 93 -10.60 0.44 -19.95
N ASN A 94 -10.14 0.30 -21.19
CA ASN A 94 -10.23 -0.96 -21.95
C ASN A 94 -11.65 -1.55 -22.10
N ASN A 95 -12.69 -0.72 -22.02
CA ASN A 95 -14.07 -1.19 -22.24
C ASN A 95 -14.39 -1.23 -23.73
N THR A 96 -15.48 -1.88 -24.15
CA THR A 96 -15.97 -1.65 -25.52
C THR A 96 -16.51 -0.22 -25.65
N VAL A 97 -17.25 0.26 -24.65
CA VAL A 97 -17.64 1.67 -24.50
C VAL A 97 -17.36 2.09 -23.05
N GLY A 98 -16.63 3.20 -22.85
CA GLY A 98 -16.33 3.71 -21.51
C GLY A 98 -17.61 4.15 -20.79
N VAL A 99 -18.21 5.24 -21.25
CA VAL A 99 -19.50 5.76 -20.75
C VAL A 99 -20.53 5.80 -21.87
N GLN A 100 -21.67 5.14 -21.65
CA GLN A 100 -22.82 5.14 -22.54
C GLN A 100 -23.98 5.92 -21.92
N VAL A 101 -24.32 7.07 -22.49
CA VAL A 101 -25.47 7.89 -22.10
C VAL A 101 -26.65 7.57 -23.03
N ALA A 102 -27.74 7.06 -22.45
CA ALA A 102 -28.91 6.61 -23.20
C ALA A 102 -30.05 7.65 -23.23
N TRP A 103 -31.05 7.40 -24.08
CA TRP A 103 -32.16 8.32 -24.36
C TRP A 103 -32.87 8.84 -23.11
N GLY A 104 -33.16 10.14 -23.12
CA GLY A 104 -33.87 10.84 -22.05
C GLY A 104 -32.97 11.27 -20.88
N ALA A 105 -31.67 10.98 -20.92
CA ALA A 105 -30.73 11.51 -19.96
C ALA A 105 -30.44 13.01 -20.20
N ASP A 106 -30.26 13.75 -19.11
CA ASP A 106 -29.99 15.20 -19.10
C ASP A 106 -29.14 15.57 -17.87
N GLY A 107 -28.35 16.63 -17.97
CA GLY A 107 -27.48 17.10 -16.88
C GLY A 107 -26.37 16.12 -16.51
N ILE A 108 -25.85 15.34 -17.47
CA ILE A 108 -24.79 14.35 -17.22
C ILE A 108 -23.42 15.02 -17.29
N ALA A 109 -22.61 14.81 -16.26
CA ALA A 109 -21.22 15.26 -16.17
C ALA A 109 -20.30 14.03 -16.08
N VAL A 110 -19.24 14.03 -16.89
CA VAL A 110 -18.19 13.02 -16.94
C VAL A 110 -16.88 13.80 -16.93
N ASN A 111 -16.32 14.15 -15.78
CA ASN A 111 -15.23 15.13 -15.69
C ASN A 111 -14.02 14.57 -14.95
N GLU A 112 -12.81 15.04 -15.22
CA GLU A 112 -11.62 14.67 -14.42
C GLU A 112 -11.31 13.16 -14.41
N ASN A 113 -11.75 12.40 -15.42
CA ASN A 113 -11.53 10.96 -15.52
C ASN A 113 -10.33 10.61 -16.41
N HIS A 114 -9.77 9.43 -16.17
CA HIS A 114 -8.84 8.74 -17.06
C HIS A 114 -9.64 7.82 -17.99
N ILE A 115 -9.83 8.22 -19.24
CA ILE A 115 -10.58 7.47 -20.25
C ILE A 115 -9.60 6.99 -21.31
N GLU A 116 -9.28 5.69 -21.35
CA GLU A 116 -8.28 5.17 -22.27
C GLU A 116 -8.57 3.73 -22.74
N GLY A 117 -8.20 3.43 -23.98
CA GLY A 117 -8.24 2.07 -24.52
C GLY A 117 -9.66 1.58 -24.82
N ASN A 118 -10.67 2.45 -24.78
CA ASN A 118 -12.05 2.04 -25.02
C ASN A 118 -12.30 1.84 -26.52
N LEU A 119 -12.64 0.60 -26.90
CA LEU A 119 -12.57 0.14 -28.28
C LEU A 119 -13.48 0.89 -29.27
N SER A 120 -14.72 1.20 -28.87
CA SER A 120 -15.70 1.87 -29.74
C SER A 120 -15.84 3.35 -29.44
N ALA A 121 -15.81 3.73 -28.15
CA ALA A 121 -15.89 5.11 -27.70
C ALA A 121 -15.49 5.23 -26.23
N GLY A 122 -14.81 6.33 -25.87
CA GLY A 122 -14.66 6.76 -24.49
C GLY A 122 -16.00 7.22 -23.92
N VAL A 123 -16.71 8.10 -24.65
CA VAL A 123 -18.07 8.52 -24.32
C VAL A 123 -18.98 8.43 -25.55
N SER A 124 -20.09 7.70 -25.40
CA SER A 124 -21.13 7.58 -26.41
C SER A 124 -22.45 8.13 -25.88
N ASN A 125 -22.88 9.26 -26.42
CA ASN A 125 -24.14 9.89 -26.09
C ASN A 125 -25.17 9.68 -27.20
N SER A 126 -26.30 9.06 -26.83
CA SER A 126 -27.47 8.91 -27.70
C SER A 126 -28.66 9.76 -27.26
N ALA A 127 -28.55 10.49 -26.15
CA ALA A 127 -29.55 11.45 -25.69
C ALA A 127 -29.50 12.75 -26.51
N GLU A 128 -30.57 13.55 -26.41
CA GLU A 128 -30.62 14.86 -27.07
C GLU A 128 -29.79 15.91 -26.33
N ALA A 129 -29.74 15.83 -25.00
CA ALA A 129 -28.96 16.74 -24.16
C ALA A 129 -27.45 16.52 -24.35
N TRP A 130 -26.68 17.59 -24.12
CA TRP A 130 -25.22 17.51 -24.12
C TRP A 130 -24.70 16.82 -22.87
N VAL A 131 -23.68 16.00 -23.03
CA VAL A 131 -22.86 15.50 -21.92
C VAL A 131 -21.71 16.48 -21.74
N ASN A 132 -21.54 17.02 -20.53
CA ASN A 132 -20.31 17.72 -20.16
C ASN A 132 -19.25 16.65 -19.91
N ALA A 133 -18.26 16.55 -20.79
CA ALA A 133 -17.13 15.63 -20.73
C ALA A 133 -15.78 16.36 -20.66
N GLU A 134 -15.77 17.52 -20.00
CA GLU A 134 -14.57 18.36 -19.86
C GLU A 134 -13.58 17.80 -18.83
N ASN A 135 -12.31 18.18 -18.96
CA ASN A 135 -11.20 17.85 -18.07
C ASN A 135 -10.94 16.34 -17.93
N ASN A 136 -11.27 15.53 -18.92
CA ASN A 136 -10.81 14.13 -18.95
C ASN A 136 -9.50 13.99 -19.72
N TYR A 137 -8.71 12.97 -19.38
CA TYR A 137 -7.69 12.44 -20.28
C TYR A 137 -8.30 11.36 -21.16
N TRP A 138 -7.99 11.39 -22.45
CA TRP A 138 -8.63 10.52 -23.45
C TRP A 138 -7.66 9.45 -23.99
N GLY A 139 -6.62 9.09 -23.24
CA GLY A 139 -5.56 8.20 -23.72
C GLY A 139 -4.60 8.86 -24.71
N SER A 140 -4.71 10.19 -24.89
CA SER A 140 -3.78 10.96 -25.72
C SER A 140 -3.69 12.43 -25.29
N PRO A 141 -2.49 13.03 -25.32
CA PRO A 141 -2.30 14.46 -25.00
C PRO A 141 -2.96 15.42 -26.01
N ASP A 142 -3.38 14.94 -27.18
CA ASP A 142 -4.08 15.75 -28.19
C ASP A 142 -5.62 15.63 -28.13
N GLY A 143 -6.15 14.90 -27.14
CA GLY A 143 -7.58 14.80 -26.85
C GLY A 143 -8.31 13.68 -27.61
N PRO A 144 -9.65 13.64 -27.53
CA PRO A 144 -10.44 12.55 -28.10
C PRO A 144 -10.62 12.65 -29.62
N TYR A 145 -10.78 11.51 -30.30
CA TYR A 145 -11.24 11.51 -31.69
C TYR A 145 -12.69 12.03 -31.79
N PRO A 146 -13.03 12.93 -32.75
CA PRO A 146 -12.28 13.24 -33.98
C PRO A 146 -11.32 14.44 -33.91
N ILE A 147 -11.16 15.08 -32.75
CA ILE A 147 -10.29 16.27 -32.61
C ILE A 147 -8.82 15.84 -32.48
N GLY A 148 -8.55 14.83 -31.65
CA GLY A 148 -7.25 14.21 -31.43
C GLY A 148 -7.20 12.72 -31.83
N THR A 149 -6.30 11.99 -31.19
CA THR A 149 -6.02 10.56 -31.43
C THR A 149 -6.43 9.66 -30.28
N GLY A 150 -6.92 10.23 -29.18
CA GLY A 150 -7.47 9.49 -28.05
C GLY A 150 -8.82 8.83 -28.34
N ASP A 151 -9.41 8.27 -27.29
CA ASP A 151 -10.68 7.56 -27.33
C ASP A 151 -11.79 8.39 -28.00
N THR A 152 -12.62 7.70 -28.80
CA THR A 152 -13.63 8.36 -29.62
C THR A 152 -14.77 8.91 -28.78
N ILE A 153 -15.23 10.13 -29.09
CA ILE A 153 -16.52 10.66 -28.63
C ILE A 153 -17.60 10.48 -29.71
N ILE A 154 -18.80 10.10 -29.31
CA ILE A 154 -19.96 9.92 -30.21
C ILE A 154 -21.16 10.71 -29.69
N GLY A 155 -21.75 11.55 -30.54
CA GLY A 155 -22.98 12.30 -30.23
C GLY A 155 -22.73 13.69 -29.65
N ASN A 156 -23.68 14.19 -28.86
CA ASN A 156 -23.60 15.52 -28.23
C ASN A 156 -22.72 15.44 -26.97
N VAL A 157 -21.41 15.44 -27.15
CA VAL A 157 -20.41 15.36 -26.06
C VAL A 157 -19.52 16.59 -26.16
N ASP A 158 -19.43 17.35 -25.07
CA ASP A 158 -18.54 18.50 -24.94
C ASP A 158 -17.28 18.07 -24.21
N ALA A 159 -16.16 17.90 -24.92
CA ALA A 159 -14.92 17.36 -24.36
C ALA A 159 -13.81 18.41 -24.19
N GLU A 160 -14.09 19.69 -24.43
CA GLU A 160 -13.11 20.77 -24.35
C GLU A 160 -13.40 21.69 -23.16
N PRO A 161 -12.42 21.95 -22.26
CA PRO A 161 -11.02 21.50 -22.31
C PRO A 161 -10.85 20.02 -21.97
N PHE A 162 -9.73 19.42 -22.39
CA PHE A 162 -9.30 18.07 -21.98
C PHE A 162 -7.90 18.11 -21.33
N LEU A 163 -7.56 17.07 -20.58
CA LEU A 163 -6.25 16.92 -19.95
C LEU A 163 -5.23 16.38 -20.96
N THR A 164 -3.98 16.83 -20.84
CA THR A 164 -2.87 16.33 -21.68
C THR A 164 -2.17 15.10 -21.09
N GLY A 165 -2.61 14.62 -19.93
CA GLY A 165 -2.12 13.43 -19.23
C GLY A 165 -3.20 12.90 -18.28
N ALA A 166 -3.12 11.64 -17.89
CA ALA A 166 -4.10 10.99 -17.02
C ALA A 166 -4.22 11.72 -15.66
N PRO A 167 -5.44 12.01 -15.18
CA PRO A 167 -5.64 12.55 -13.84
C PRO A 167 -5.33 11.48 -12.79
N GLY A 168 -4.50 11.83 -11.80
CA GLY A 168 -4.16 10.94 -10.68
C GLY A 168 -3.17 9.84 -11.00
N VAL A 169 -2.55 9.84 -12.17
CA VAL A 169 -1.28 9.15 -12.38
C VAL A 169 -0.21 10.15 -11.96
N ASP A 170 0.38 9.94 -10.78
CA ASP A 170 1.61 10.63 -10.48
C ASP A 170 2.61 10.22 -11.56
N THR A 171 3.24 11.22 -12.16
CA THR A 171 4.29 10.98 -13.16
C THR A 171 5.66 11.31 -12.59
N THR A 172 5.70 11.68 -11.32
CA THR A 172 6.95 11.81 -10.59
C THR A 172 7.41 10.41 -10.21
N PRO A 173 8.62 10.00 -10.62
CA PRO A 173 9.07 8.65 -10.32
C PRO A 173 9.19 8.44 -8.79
N PRO A 174 8.90 7.23 -8.28
CA PRO A 174 8.98 6.94 -6.86
C PRO A 174 10.36 7.26 -6.31
N GLY A 175 10.45 7.90 -5.14
CA GLY A 175 11.72 8.13 -4.47
C GLY A 175 11.80 7.37 -3.14
N VAL A 176 12.99 6.86 -2.82
CA VAL A 176 13.27 6.29 -1.50
C VAL A 176 13.68 7.42 -0.55
N LEU A 177 12.88 7.64 0.49
CA LEU A 177 13.15 8.63 1.53
C LEU A 177 14.11 8.11 2.60
N GLY A 178 14.04 6.81 2.89
CA GLY A 178 14.87 6.18 3.89
C GLY A 178 14.60 4.69 4.05
N VAL A 179 15.54 4.00 4.68
CA VAL A 179 15.43 2.61 5.07
C VAL A 179 15.69 2.53 6.57
N ASP A 180 14.86 1.77 7.28
CA ASP A 180 14.99 1.54 8.71
C ASP A 180 14.81 0.05 9.04
N VAL A 181 15.22 -0.36 10.24
CA VAL A 181 14.99 -1.70 10.78
C VAL A 181 13.78 -1.65 11.70
N GLY A 182 12.85 -2.57 11.51
CA GLY A 182 11.69 -2.71 12.37
C GLY A 182 12.09 -3.06 13.81
N GLU A 183 11.23 -2.72 14.75
CA GLU A 183 11.44 -3.00 16.18
C GLU A 183 11.62 -4.50 16.47
N ASP A 184 11.03 -5.36 15.62
CA ASP A 184 11.14 -6.81 15.70
C ASP A 184 12.50 -7.37 15.28
N LEU A 185 13.40 -6.53 14.76
CA LEU A 185 14.68 -6.89 14.13
C LEU A 185 14.57 -7.92 13.00
N ASN A 186 13.37 -8.24 12.53
CA ASN A 186 13.16 -9.12 11.38
C ASN A 186 12.62 -8.35 10.19
N SER A 187 12.30 -7.08 10.35
CA SER A 187 11.70 -6.27 9.30
C SER A 187 12.66 -5.18 8.82
N LEU A 188 12.70 -4.96 7.51
CA LEU A 188 13.24 -3.77 6.88
C LEU A 188 12.08 -2.92 6.39
N ILE A 189 12.13 -1.62 6.70
CA ILE A 189 11.11 -0.66 6.35
C ILE A 189 11.70 0.31 5.34
N VAL A 190 11.15 0.31 4.12
CA VAL A 190 11.50 1.27 3.08
C VAL A 190 10.40 2.31 3.02
N GLN A 191 10.74 3.57 3.33
CA GLN A 191 9.84 4.70 3.21
C GLN A 191 9.99 5.34 1.82
N LEU A 192 8.87 5.54 1.14
CA LEU A 192 8.82 6.15 -0.19
C LEU A 192 8.14 7.53 -0.14
N ASN A 193 8.28 8.29 -1.23
CA ASN A 193 7.54 9.54 -1.47
C ASN A 193 6.64 9.43 -2.71
N ASP A 194 5.74 8.45 -2.70
CA ASP A 194 4.94 8.09 -3.88
C ASP A 194 3.61 7.52 -3.41
N ASP A 195 2.50 8.09 -3.89
CA ASP A 195 1.13 7.73 -3.51
C ASP A 195 0.43 6.80 -4.52
N ASP A 196 1.14 6.33 -5.54
CA ASP A 196 0.60 5.48 -6.61
C ASP A 196 1.54 4.34 -7.06
N LEU A 197 2.32 3.78 -6.13
CA LEU A 197 3.16 2.60 -6.39
C LEU A 197 2.37 1.38 -6.90
N ASP A 198 2.90 0.64 -7.89
CA ASP A 198 2.32 -0.63 -8.32
C ASP A 198 2.57 -1.71 -7.26
N ASP A 199 1.52 -2.13 -6.56
CA ASP A 199 1.55 -3.16 -5.52
C ASP A 199 2.16 -4.48 -6.02
N ALA A 200 1.93 -4.85 -7.29
CA ALA A 200 2.46 -6.10 -7.84
C ALA A 200 3.98 -6.05 -7.99
N GLY A 201 4.53 -4.96 -8.53
CA GLY A 201 5.97 -4.72 -8.60
C GLY A 201 6.59 -4.53 -7.21
N ALA A 202 5.93 -3.76 -6.35
CA ALA A 202 6.39 -3.48 -4.99
C ALA A 202 6.45 -4.71 -4.10
N THR A 203 5.64 -5.74 -4.33
CA THR A 203 5.64 -6.96 -3.50
C THR A 203 6.37 -8.14 -4.14
N GLN A 204 7.00 -7.94 -5.31
CA GLN A 204 7.71 -8.99 -6.03
C GLN A 204 9.07 -9.31 -5.38
N PRO A 205 9.32 -10.53 -4.88
CA PRO A 205 10.56 -10.86 -4.16
C PRO A 205 11.85 -10.69 -4.96
N GLY A 206 11.79 -10.81 -6.28
CA GLY A 206 12.97 -10.64 -7.14
C GLY A 206 13.54 -9.21 -7.09
N ASN A 207 12.72 -8.22 -6.74
CA ASN A 207 13.11 -6.82 -6.74
C ASN A 207 13.92 -6.42 -5.50
N TYR A 208 14.23 -7.38 -4.62
CA TYR A 208 14.88 -7.12 -3.35
C TYR A 208 15.99 -8.11 -3.10
N LYS A 209 17.10 -7.59 -2.58
CA LYS A 209 18.19 -8.41 -2.08
C LYS A 209 18.69 -7.83 -0.77
N VAL A 210 18.79 -8.69 0.24
CA VAL A 210 19.35 -8.34 1.54
C VAL A 210 20.63 -9.13 1.73
N THR A 211 21.73 -8.44 1.96
CA THR A 211 23.05 -9.04 2.12
C THR A 211 23.58 -8.74 3.52
N ALA A 212 23.91 -9.77 4.30
CA ALA A 212 24.66 -9.64 5.54
C ALA A 212 26.16 -9.57 5.24
N ALA A 213 26.86 -8.65 5.90
CA ALA A 213 28.29 -8.43 5.76
C ALA A 213 29.11 -9.60 6.31
N ASN A 214 28.70 -10.20 7.43
CA ASN A 214 29.45 -11.20 8.20
C ASN A 214 30.79 -10.70 8.77
N GLY A 215 30.96 -9.38 8.89
CA GLY A 215 32.14 -8.73 9.48
C GLY A 215 32.94 -7.89 8.50
N ASP A 216 34.24 -7.75 8.78
CA ASP A 216 35.25 -7.10 7.90
C ASP A 216 36.45 -8.06 7.85
N ALA A 217 36.34 -9.10 7.02
CA ALA A 217 37.26 -10.22 6.97
C ALA A 217 38.65 -9.82 6.46
N ASP A 218 38.74 -8.80 5.61
CA ASP A 218 40.00 -8.31 5.06
C ASP A 218 40.64 -7.15 5.87
N GLY A 219 39.87 -6.55 6.79
CA GLY A 219 40.29 -5.52 7.73
C GLY A 219 40.48 -4.15 7.10
N ASN A 220 39.84 -3.87 5.96
CA ASN A 220 40.00 -2.62 5.23
C ASN A 220 39.06 -1.50 5.74
N GLY A 221 38.10 -1.84 6.62
CA GLY A 221 37.11 -0.93 7.22
C GLY A 221 35.81 -0.77 6.42
N ASP A 222 35.68 -1.43 5.28
CA ASP A 222 34.44 -1.65 4.54
C ASP A 222 33.91 -3.04 4.95
N PRO A 223 32.74 -3.15 5.60
CA PRO A 223 32.17 -4.44 5.98
C PRO A 223 31.64 -5.23 4.76
N PHE A 224 31.88 -4.75 3.55
CA PHE A 224 31.38 -5.34 2.33
C PHE A 224 32.49 -5.46 1.29
N ASP A 225 32.24 -6.35 0.33
CA ASP A 225 33.07 -6.70 -0.82
C ASP A 225 34.40 -7.41 -0.47
N ASP A 226 34.40 -8.19 0.62
CA ASP A 226 35.53 -9.00 1.10
C ASP A 226 35.36 -10.52 0.84
N GLY A 227 34.18 -10.93 0.38
CA GLY A 227 33.88 -12.27 -0.14
C GLY A 227 33.38 -13.28 0.89
N ASP A 228 33.00 -12.84 2.09
CA ASP A 228 32.27 -13.68 3.06
C ASP A 228 30.80 -13.28 3.25
N GLU A 229 30.28 -12.37 2.43
CA GLU A 229 28.89 -11.91 2.50
C GLU A 229 27.90 -13.04 2.23
N SER A 230 26.76 -12.97 2.88
CA SER A 230 25.69 -13.94 2.73
C SER A 230 24.37 -13.27 2.37
N GLU A 231 23.65 -13.86 1.43
CA GLU A 231 22.30 -13.39 1.07
C GLU A 231 21.30 -13.89 2.11
N MET A 232 20.54 -12.96 2.66
CA MET A 232 19.50 -13.21 3.65
C MET A 232 18.21 -13.61 2.94
N ALA A 233 17.55 -14.65 3.44
CA ALA A 233 16.26 -15.06 2.90
C ALA A 233 15.16 -14.08 3.34
N ILE A 234 14.36 -13.61 2.38
CA ILE A 234 13.15 -12.81 2.61
C ILE A 234 11.97 -13.78 2.77
N ASP A 235 11.29 -13.71 3.92
CA ASP A 235 10.10 -14.50 4.25
C ASP A 235 8.83 -13.91 3.61
N SER A 236 8.65 -12.59 3.70
CA SER A 236 7.48 -11.90 3.14
C SER A 236 7.76 -10.44 2.80
N ILE A 237 6.96 -9.89 1.89
CA ILE A 237 6.99 -8.48 1.49
C ILE A 237 5.54 -7.98 1.51
N ALA A 238 5.34 -6.78 2.06
CA ALA A 238 4.06 -6.10 2.06
C ALA A 238 4.25 -4.62 1.70
N TYR A 239 3.30 -4.07 0.94
CA TYR A 239 3.22 -2.64 0.66
C TYR A 239 1.99 -2.05 1.37
N ASP A 240 2.18 -0.92 2.05
CA ASP A 240 1.16 -0.13 2.71
C ASP A 240 0.94 1.17 1.92
N PRO A 241 -0.05 1.23 1.01
CA PRO A 241 -0.29 2.40 0.16
C PRO A 241 -0.83 3.62 0.92
N ALA A 242 -1.25 3.46 2.18
CA ALA A 242 -1.68 4.61 2.99
C ALA A 242 -0.49 5.32 3.66
N ALA A 243 0.64 4.61 3.80
CA ALA A 243 1.85 5.09 4.46
C ALA A 243 3.06 5.17 3.52
N ASP A 244 2.88 4.87 2.24
CA ASP A 244 3.90 4.80 1.19
C ASP A 244 5.12 4.00 1.64
N ARG A 245 4.86 2.80 2.17
CA ARG A 245 5.86 2.01 2.88
C ARG A 245 5.89 0.57 2.42
N ILE A 246 7.09 0.08 2.12
CA ILE A 246 7.35 -1.33 1.87
C ILE A 246 7.98 -1.94 3.12
N MET A 247 7.48 -3.09 3.52
CA MET A 247 7.98 -3.87 4.65
C MET A 247 8.48 -5.22 4.14
N LEU A 248 9.77 -5.48 4.31
CA LEU A 248 10.37 -6.76 3.99
C LEU A 248 10.65 -7.48 5.30
N ARG A 249 10.17 -8.71 5.44
CA ARG A 249 10.49 -9.55 6.59
C ARG A 249 11.54 -10.58 6.21
N THR A 250 12.64 -10.64 6.94
CA THR A 250 13.67 -11.67 6.79
C THR A 250 13.36 -12.90 7.64
N VAL A 251 13.87 -14.05 7.19
CA VAL A 251 13.76 -15.33 7.92
C VAL A 251 14.55 -15.26 9.21
N ASP A 252 15.76 -14.73 9.15
CA ASP A 252 16.67 -14.55 10.28
C ASP A 252 16.63 -13.09 10.76
N LEU A 253 16.99 -12.87 12.02
CA LEU A 253 17.07 -11.54 12.62
C LEU A 253 18.20 -10.72 11.96
N LEU A 254 18.01 -9.40 11.95
CA LEU A 254 18.88 -8.36 11.41
C LEU A 254 19.66 -7.69 12.55
N PHE A 255 20.62 -8.40 13.13
CA PHE A 255 21.31 -7.94 14.34
C PHE A 255 22.79 -8.34 14.31
N THR A 256 23.61 -7.63 15.09
CA THR A 256 25.05 -7.86 15.26
C THR A 256 25.91 -7.72 14.00
N ASP A 257 25.37 -7.12 12.92
CA ASP A 257 26.07 -7.04 11.65
C ASP A 257 25.72 -5.75 10.86
N PHE A 258 26.42 -5.57 9.74
CA PHE A 258 26.03 -4.63 8.70
C PHE A 258 25.17 -5.36 7.67
N TYR A 259 24.08 -4.73 7.26
CA TYR A 259 23.19 -5.26 6.24
C TYR A 259 23.10 -4.29 5.07
N ARG A 260 23.10 -4.81 3.86
CA ARG A 260 22.90 -4.05 2.63
C ARG A 260 21.58 -4.48 2.00
N LEU A 261 20.63 -3.54 1.93
CA LEU A 261 19.40 -3.70 1.18
C LEU A 261 19.60 -3.11 -0.22
N GLU A 262 19.32 -3.90 -1.24
CA GLU A 262 19.31 -3.52 -2.64
C GLU A 262 17.86 -3.61 -3.14
N LEU A 263 17.37 -2.54 -3.76
CA LEU A 263 16.09 -2.49 -4.48
C LEU A 263 16.37 -2.37 -5.97
N ASP A 264 15.76 -3.27 -6.74
CA ASP A 264 15.71 -3.19 -8.20
C ASP A 264 14.78 -2.04 -8.61
N GLY A 265 15.40 -0.99 -9.12
CA GLY A 265 14.74 0.25 -9.49
C GLY A 265 14.78 0.50 -10.99
N ASP A 266 15.01 -0.51 -11.83
CA ASP A 266 14.93 -0.36 -13.28
C ASP A 266 14.39 -1.63 -13.99
N ASP A 267 14.23 -1.60 -15.31
CA ASP A 267 13.89 -2.78 -16.13
C ASP A 267 15.15 -3.28 -16.85
N ALA A 268 16.28 -3.35 -16.14
CA ALA A 268 17.48 -3.95 -16.70
C ALA A 268 17.24 -5.44 -16.95
N ILE A 269 16.88 -5.75 -18.20
CA ILE A 269 16.72 -7.09 -18.80
C ILE A 269 17.83 -8.11 -18.46
N SER A 270 18.94 -7.69 -17.83
CA SER A 270 20.05 -8.52 -17.37
C SER A 270 19.80 -9.35 -16.11
N ASP A 271 18.97 -8.89 -15.16
CA ASP A 271 18.65 -9.65 -13.93
C ASP A 271 17.32 -10.42 -14.03
N GLY A 272 16.46 -10.02 -14.96
CA GLY A 272 15.20 -10.69 -15.26
C GLY A 272 14.07 -10.35 -14.29
N THR A 273 14.22 -9.25 -13.55
CA THR A 273 13.19 -8.68 -12.67
C THR A 273 12.54 -7.47 -13.33
N PRO A 274 11.25 -7.21 -13.04
CA PRO A 274 10.51 -6.12 -13.68
C PRO A 274 10.79 -4.74 -13.08
N GLY A 275 11.60 -4.62 -12.03
CA GLY A 275 11.78 -3.40 -11.26
C GLY A 275 10.57 -3.02 -10.40
N ILE A 276 10.77 -2.04 -9.53
CA ILE A 276 9.69 -1.38 -8.77
C ILE A 276 9.24 -0.14 -9.55
N THR A 277 7.96 -0.08 -9.89
CA THR A 277 7.35 1.05 -10.60
C THR A 277 6.17 1.65 -9.87
N ASP A 278 5.85 2.90 -10.20
CA ASP A 278 4.50 3.44 -10.00
C ASP A 278 3.49 2.85 -11.01
N LEU A 279 2.21 3.23 -10.86
CA LEU A 279 1.14 2.88 -11.78
C LEU A 279 1.29 3.53 -13.16
N ALA A 280 2.12 4.56 -13.29
CA ALA A 280 2.50 5.17 -14.57
C ALA A 280 3.59 4.37 -15.31
N GLY A 281 4.23 3.41 -14.64
CA GLY A 281 5.38 2.65 -15.14
C GLY A 281 6.71 3.42 -15.04
N ASN A 282 6.80 4.48 -14.23
CA ASN A 282 8.08 5.08 -13.88
C ASN A 282 8.73 4.25 -12.78
N PHE A 283 10.03 4.02 -12.92
CA PHE A 283 10.81 3.30 -11.92
C PHE A 283 11.30 4.21 -10.80
N ILE A 284 11.89 3.62 -9.74
CA ILE A 284 12.54 4.37 -8.68
C ILE A 284 13.50 5.43 -9.25
N ASN A 285 13.37 6.66 -8.75
CA ASN A 285 14.17 7.80 -9.18
C ASN A 285 15.65 7.55 -8.88
N GLY A 286 16.43 7.40 -9.94
CA GLY A 286 17.85 7.08 -9.87
C GLY A 286 18.22 5.67 -10.32
N GLY A 287 17.22 4.82 -10.62
CA GLY A 287 17.42 3.40 -10.92
C GLY A 287 17.52 2.58 -9.64
N ASP A 288 18.36 1.55 -9.66
CA ASP A 288 18.68 0.73 -8.49
C ASP A 288 19.06 1.56 -7.27
N PHE A 289 18.54 1.15 -6.12
CA PHE A 289 18.83 1.78 -4.84
C PHE A 289 19.53 0.78 -3.92
N ALA A 290 20.54 1.25 -3.18
CA ALA A 290 21.18 0.48 -2.14
C ALA A 290 21.31 1.31 -0.85
N ALA A 291 20.98 0.68 0.28
CA ALA A 291 21.20 1.24 1.62
C ALA A 291 22.01 0.26 2.47
N VAL A 292 22.95 0.81 3.23
CA VAL A 292 23.69 0.09 4.28
C VAL A 292 23.08 0.45 5.63
N LEU A 293 22.79 -0.58 6.41
CA LEU A 293 22.21 -0.53 7.74
C LEU A 293 23.22 -1.10 8.73
N ASP A 294 23.62 -0.29 9.69
CA ASP A 294 24.43 -0.73 10.82
C ASP A 294 23.51 -1.13 11.97
N THR A 295 23.30 -2.43 12.17
CA THR A 295 22.48 -2.93 13.29
C THR A 295 23.33 -3.34 14.49
N THR A 296 24.65 -3.14 14.44
CA THR A 296 25.53 -3.45 15.58
C THR A 296 25.17 -2.62 16.81
N VAL A 297 24.75 -1.36 16.60
CA VAL A 297 24.28 -0.46 17.66
C VAL A 297 22.91 -0.87 18.19
N LEU A 298 22.07 -1.44 17.31
CA LEU A 298 20.72 -1.91 17.66
C LEU A 298 20.74 -3.26 18.38
N ALA A 299 21.86 -3.99 18.34
CA ALA A 299 21.98 -5.30 18.97
C ALA A 299 22.54 -5.23 20.40
N ASP A 300 22.93 -4.06 20.91
CA ASP A 300 23.43 -3.92 22.29
C ASP A 300 22.28 -4.15 23.30
N PRO A 301 22.31 -5.25 24.08
CA PRO A 301 21.25 -5.58 25.02
C PRO A 301 21.06 -4.51 26.11
N ALA A 302 22.12 -3.79 26.48
CA ALA A 302 22.06 -2.72 27.48
C ALA A 302 21.31 -1.49 26.93
N VAL A 303 21.61 -1.09 25.69
CA VAL A 303 20.92 0.01 25.00
C VAL A 303 19.43 -0.30 24.87
N ARG A 304 19.07 -1.54 24.50
CA ARG A 304 17.66 -1.97 24.43
C ARG A 304 16.97 -2.01 25.78
N ALA A 305 17.63 -2.54 26.81
CA ALA A 305 17.08 -2.54 28.16
C ALA A 305 16.80 -1.10 28.65
N GLN A 306 17.68 -0.15 28.31
CA GLN A 306 17.47 1.27 28.58
C GLN A 306 16.28 1.84 27.81
N GLY A 307 16.14 1.54 26.51
CA GLY A 307 14.97 1.92 25.72
C GLY A 307 13.66 1.36 26.29
N LEU A 308 13.67 0.10 26.72
CA LEU A 308 12.51 -0.55 27.35
C LEU A 308 12.12 0.10 28.69
N ILE A 309 13.09 0.63 29.46
CA ILE A 309 12.81 1.43 30.66
C ILE A 309 12.05 2.71 30.28
N GLU A 310 12.49 3.41 29.25
CA GLU A 310 11.85 4.64 28.77
C GLU A 310 10.41 4.37 28.32
N THR A 311 10.19 3.29 27.56
CA THR A 311 8.84 2.86 27.17
C THR A 311 7.95 2.62 28.38
N VAL A 312 8.44 1.93 29.42
CA VAL A 312 7.65 1.69 30.66
C VAL A 312 7.26 3.00 31.36
N LEU A 313 8.15 4.00 31.36
CA LEU A 313 7.90 5.31 31.97
C LEU A 313 6.86 6.12 31.17
N ASP A 314 6.89 6.05 29.85
CA ASP A 314 5.98 6.79 28.98
C ASP A 314 4.54 6.27 29.03
N LEU A 315 4.35 4.99 29.31
CA LEU A 315 3.03 4.37 29.52
C LEU A 315 2.24 4.95 30.71
N SER A 316 2.88 5.78 31.57
CA SER A 316 2.23 6.48 32.68
C SER A 316 1.43 5.53 33.60
N LEU A 317 1.99 4.35 33.86
CA LEU A 317 1.35 3.30 34.65
C LEU A 317 1.14 3.75 36.10
N SER A 318 0.33 3.01 36.87
CA SER A 318 0.24 3.27 38.30
C SER A 318 1.63 3.14 38.94
N HIS A 319 2.04 4.12 39.76
CA HIS A 319 3.40 4.23 40.29
C HIS A 319 3.97 2.93 40.91
N GLY A 320 3.12 2.12 41.56
CA GLY A 320 3.57 0.84 42.12
C GLY A 320 3.89 -0.23 41.06
N THR A 321 3.20 -0.23 39.92
CA THR A 321 3.48 -1.12 38.79
C THR A 321 4.73 -0.67 38.05
N GLU A 322 4.80 0.63 37.68
CA GLU A 322 5.94 1.25 37.01
C GLU A 322 7.24 1.00 37.76
N ASN A 323 7.33 1.42 39.04
CA ASN A 323 8.53 1.21 39.87
C ASN A 323 8.96 -0.25 39.94
N SER A 324 8.00 -1.18 39.92
CA SER A 324 8.29 -2.60 40.05
C SER A 324 8.78 -3.23 38.73
N LEU A 325 8.35 -2.69 37.59
CA LEU A 325 8.85 -3.07 36.26
C LEU A 325 10.23 -2.46 36.01
N VAL A 326 10.38 -1.15 36.21
CA VAL A 326 11.65 -0.42 36.07
C VAL A 326 12.74 -1.03 36.94
N ALA A 327 12.47 -1.34 38.22
CA ALA A 327 13.47 -1.97 39.09
C ALA A 327 13.95 -3.36 38.63
N LYS A 328 13.21 -4.05 37.75
CA LYS A 328 13.68 -5.31 37.15
C LYS A 328 14.57 -5.05 35.95
N LEU A 329 14.19 -4.09 35.11
CA LEU A 329 14.97 -3.66 33.96
C LEU A 329 16.29 -3.01 34.41
N ASP A 330 16.28 -2.12 35.41
CA ASP A 330 17.49 -1.57 36.04
C ASP A 330 18.40 -2.71 36.54
N GLY A 331 17.81 -3.72 37.17
CA GLY A 331 18.55 -4.87 37.66
C GLY A 331 19.11 -5.78 36.57
N ALA A 332 18.54 -5.74 35.35
CA ALA A 332 19.08 -6.39 34.16
C ALA A 332 20.21 -5.52 33.57
N LEU A 333 19.97 -4.22 33.39
CA LEU A 333 20.92 -3.25 32.87
C LEU A 333 22.21 -3.20 33.71
N GLU A 334 22.10 -3.19 35.05
CA GLU A 334 23.24 -3.29 35.97
C GLU A 334 24.11 -4.54 35.74
N LYS A 335 23.56 -5.61 35.16
CA LYS A 335 24.31 -6.82 34.82
C LYS A 335 24.99 -6.70 33.46
N LEU A 336 24.28 -6.17 32.48
CA LEU A 336 24.79 -5.95 31.13
C LEU A 336 25.95 -4.93 31.12
N ASP A 337 25.86 -3.89 31.94
CA ASP A 337 26.87 -2.82 32.02
C ASP A 337 28.05 -3.12 32.94
N ASP A 338 28.08 -4.27 33.63
CA ASP A 338 29.13 -4.53 34.64
C ASP A 338 30.49 -4.96 34.03
N GLY A 339 30.54 -5.09 32.70
CA GLY A 339 31.74 -5.45 31.94
C GLY A 339 32.22 -6.88 32.19
N ASN A 340 31.40 -7.72 32.81
CA ASN A 340 31.66 -9.14 33.03
C ASN A 340 30.60 -9.99 32.31
N PRO A 341 30.89 -10.50 31.10
CA PRO A 341 29.93 -11.26 30.29
C PRO A 341 29.35 -12.49 30.99
N ASN A 342 30.06 -13.04 31.98
CA ASN A 342 29.54 -14.18 32.76
C ASN A 342 28.33 -13.82 33.63
N ASN A 343 28.05 -12.53 33.83
CA ASN A 343 26.91 -12.04 34.59
C ASN A 343 25.68 -11.77 33.71
N ASP A 344 25.79 -11.85 32.38
CA ASP A 344 24.69 -11.62 31.44
C ASP A 344 23.58 -12.68 31.62
N HIS A 345 23.97 -13.90 32.00
CA HIS A 345 23.03 -14.93 32.46
C HIS A 345 22.15 -14.49 33.65
N ALA A 346 22.63 -13.59 34.51
CA ALA A 346 21.82 -13.04 35.58
C ALA A 346 20.83 -11.97 35.08
N ALA A 347 21.10 -11.33 33.95
CA ALA A 347 20.16 -10.42 33.29
C ALA A 347 18.93 -11.18 32.75
N LEU A 348 19.13 -12.37 32.19
CA LEU A 348 18.03 -13.25 31.71
C LEU A 348 16.96 -13.46 32.79
N GLY A 349 17.37 -13.85 34.00
CA GLY A 349 16.42 -14.05 35.11
C GLY A 349 15.68 -12.78 35.56
N LYS A 350 16.22 -11.59 35.26
CA LYS A 350 15.57 -10.31 35.52
C LYS A 350 14.55 -9.97 34.44
N LEU A 351 14.87 -10.23 33.17
CA LEU A 351 13.98 -10.06 32.03
C LEU A 351 12.80 -11.04 32.09
N ASP A 352 13.04 -12.30 32.45
CA ASP A 352 11.98 -13.29 32.72
C ASP A 352 11.03 -12.80 33.82
N ALA A 353 11.59 -12.27 34.91
CA ALA A 353 10.78 -11.73 36.01
C ALA A 353 9.98 -10.50 35.58
N PHE A 354 10.49 -9.72 34.62
CA PHE A 354 9.80 -8.58 34.02
C PHE A 354 8.63 -9.08 33.17
N ILE A 355 8.85 -9.98 32.22
CA ILE A 355 7.81 -10.59 31.35
C ILE A 355 6.69 -11.18 32.19
N ASN A 356 7.02 -12.02 33.19
CA ASN A 356 6.02 -12.63 34.08
C ASN A 356 5.16 -11.60 34.82
N GLN A 357 5.74 -10.44 35.16
CA GLN A 357 4.99 -9.38 35.80
C GLN A 357 4.10 -8.62 34.82
N VAL A 358 4.60 -8.32 33.60
CA VAL A 358 3.80 -7.71 32.54
C VAL A 358 2.58 -8.58 32.25
N GLU A 359 2.77 -9.89 32.05
CA GLU A 359 1.68 -10.85 31.86
C GLU A 359 0.68 -10.85 33.03
N ALA A 360 1.17 -10.79 34.27
CA ALA A 360 0.29 -10.76 35.44
C ALA A 360 -0.58 -9.48 35.50
N GLN A 361 -0.12 -8.37 34.90
CA GLN A 361 -0.81 -7.08 34.87
C GLN A 361 -1.56 -6.78 33.56
N ARG A 362 -1.33 -7.57 32.49
CA ARG A 362 -2.03 -7.52 31.21
C ARG A 362 -3.55 -7.51 31.41
N GLY A 363 -4.22 -6.59 30.71
CA GLY A 363 -5.68 -6.38 30.78
C GLY A 363 -6.20 -5.87 32.13
N LYS A 364 -5.32 -5.63 33.12
CA LYS A 364 -5.69 -5.09 34.45
C LYS A 364 -5.16 -3.67 34.63
N LYS A 365 -3.83 -3.55 34.59
CA LYS A 365 -3.12 -2.28 34.82
C LYS A 365 -2.26 -1.86 33.63
N ILE A 366 -2.05 -2.77 32.69
CA ILE A 366 -1.37 -2.57 31.41
C ILE A 366 -2.40 -2.99 30.36
N SER A 367 -2.53 -2.23 29.26
CA SER A 367 -3.40 -2.64 28.16
C SER A 367 -2.88 -3.95 27.55
N GLU A 368 -3.69 -4.62 26.73
CA GLU A 368 -3.23 -5.84 26.06
C GLU A 368 -2.13 -5.52 25.06
N ASP A 369 -2.32 -4.48 24.24
CA ASP A 369 -1.36 -4.02 23.24
C ASP A 369 -0.01 -3.60 23.87
N ASP A 370 -0.03 -2.77 24.93
CA ASP A 370 1.21 -2.35 25.60
C ASP A 370 1.93 -3.55 26.23
N ALA A 371 1.19 -4.52 26.75
CA ALA A 371 1.79 -5.72 27.34
C ALA A 371 2.48 -6.57 26.25
N ASP A 372 1.89 -6.68 25.06
CA ASP A 372 2.50 -7.37 23.93
C ASP A 372 3.79 -6.69 23.49
N THR A 373 3.79 -5.36 23.34
CA THR A 373 5.00 -4.58 22.99
C THR A 373 6.12 -4.79 24.02
N LEU A 374 5.83 -4.64 25.32
CA LEU A 374 6.84 -4.79 26.37
C LEU A 374 7.42 -6.21 26.43
N ILE A 375 6.59 -7.23 26.21
CA ILE A 375 7.04 -8.63 26.24
C ILE A 375 7.86 -8.97 25.01
N ALA A 376 7.45 -8.49 23.83
CA ALA A 376 8.20 -8.69 22.61
C ALA A 376 9.62 -8.13 22.74
N GLU A 377 9.75 -6.87 23.20
CA GLU A 377 11.07 -6.24 23.37
C GLU A 377 11.92 -6.96 24.43
N ALA A 378 11.34 -7.33 25.58
CA ALA A 378 12.08 -8.08 26.60
C ALA A 378 12.53 -9.47 26.10
N SER A 379 11.71 -10.13 25.28
CA SER A 379 12.05 -11.43 24.68
C SER A 379 13.15 -11.30 23.64
N LEU A 380 13.17 -10.20 22.89
CA LEU A 380 14.23 -9.89 21.95
C LEU A 380 15.58 -9.69 22.68
N ILE A 381 15.59 -8.93 23.78
CA ILE A 381 16.79 -8.76 24.60
C ILE A 381 17.28 -10.12 25.14
N ILE A 382 16.36 -10.99 25.58
CA ILE A 382 16.71 -12.37 26.00
C ILE A 382 17.37 -13.14 24.86
N GLN A 383 16.80 -13.08 23.66
CA GLN A 383 17.33 -13.79 22.50
C GLN A 383 18.75 -13.33 22.13
N LEU A 384 18.99 -12.01 22.10
CA LEU A 384 20.32 -11.43 21.87
C LEU A 384 21.35 -11.98 22.87
N LEU A 385 20.96 -12.08 24.14
CA LEU A 385 21.83 -12.61 25.20
C LEU A 385 22.07 -14.12 25.09
N GLU A 386 21.11 -14.89 24.57
CA GLU A 386 21.27 -16.33 24.38
C GLU A 386 22.18 -16.66 23.20
N ASP A 387 22.11 -15.87 22.13
CA ASP A 387 22.94 -16.06 20.94
C ASP A 387 24.42 -15.68 21.19
N ASP A 388 24.70 -14.64 21.98
CA ASP A 388 26.07 -14.26 22.39
C ASP A 388 26.79 -15.32 23.25
N LEU A 389 26.05 -16.28 23.81
CA LEU A 389 26.57 -17.32 24.71
C LEU A 389 26.95 -18.62 24.00
N LEU A 390 26.64 -18.75 22.70
CA LEU A 390 26.92 -19.94 21.88
C LEU A 390 28.25 -19.80 21.12
#